data_AF-A0A350M0E7-F1
#
_entry.id   AF-A0A350M0E7-F1
#
_cell.length_a   1.000
_cell.length_b   1.000
_cell.length_c   1.000
_cell.angle_alpha   90.00
_cell.angle_beta   90.00
_cell.angle_gamma   90.00
#
_symmetry.space_group_name_H-M   'P 1'
#
loop_
_entity.id
_entity.type
_entity.pdbx_description
1 polymer ?
#
loop_
_entity_poly.entity_id
_entity_poly.type
_entity_poly.pdbx_seq_one_letter_code
_entity_poly.pdbx_strand_id
1 'polypeptide(L)'
;MSSINNTISGNTISQNTGGQGGRGSQHVSGGAGGIGCGIYLTASINNTISRNTISQNRGGQAGGGGYWYQGPSVPGLGYGVYSSFNSTSTIHYNNLFGNKNGDLTKGFGVYHDGSSGTISATLNYWGANSGPYHGTSNPSGQGDKVSDWVDYRLYLTGTFTGPNISVVPTSGLIDTTITVEGIAFESNKTISISFCTHLTITTTQSSINGTFSTTFIVSIQLPGTKVITATDTEGNLATTTFYLLPPTFLRIIPSSNVIARGQEFNVDVRIDDIRDLAAAQVYLLFDPNTLEVKNITSGPFPPSSMNTYNTNTSGCIYYLAGLLTDSASGSGILFSATFKGKEQGTSSLKFGNNTILANTMSQSIPFNKDEGLIYVAESIRVYPENKTIRAGDVQDYIAEAICGQETVNVTGSTTFTSQGGGSWTTNSFLAKYIGTWTITGEFLGLIGATSVIITPGTPTTLLYISGNNQTANCTETLEYPFVVKVEDSYNNPCPDVLIDFVITGNPIGATGYVLSTTTTKTNTNGTASSYLTLGTEPPGSYTIEARNANLSGSPIIFTAYSLRRFGNISGTCLIDRGTESQKQSGILVRLIETGETKTTNQDSYFIFTDIPVGTYTLAFTYLGATPATKTDVLITKTQF
;
A
#
# COMPACT_ATOMS: atom_id res chain seq x y z
N MET A 1 13.62 10.65 -70.44
CA MET A 1 12.16 10.61 -70.66
C MET A 1 11.55 11.76 -69.89
N SER A 2 10.51 12.41 -70.42
CA SER A 2 9.79 13.49 -69.74
C SER A 2 9.09 12.96 -68.49
N SER A 3 9.35 13.58 -67.34
CA SER A 3 8.67 13.26 -66.07
C SER A 3 7.57 14.28 -65.81
N ILE A 4 6.35 13.81 -65.51
CA ILE A 4 5.19 14.67 -65.24
C ILE A 4 4.58 14.30 -63.89
N ASN A 5 4.29 15.29 -63.04
CA ASN A 5 3.61 15.12 -61.74
C ASN A 5 4.35 14.20 -60.74
N ASN A 6 5.68 14.24 -60.70
CA ASN A 6 6.46 13.44 -59.75
C ASN A 6 6.94 14.26 -58.56
N THR A 7 7.05 13.61 -57.41
CA THR A 7 7.73 14.16 -56.22
C THR A 7 9.03 13.42 -56.01
N ILE A 8 10.15 14.15 -56.05
CA ILE A 8 11.48 13.65 -55.67
C ILE A 8 11.77 14.24 -54.30
N SER A 9 11.65 13.42 -53.26
CA SER A 9 11.81 13.90 -51.88
C SER A 9 12.54 12.92 -50.97
N GLY A 10 13.25 13.45 -49.98
CA GLY A 10 13.94 12.66 -48.96
C GLY A 10 15.21 11.93 -49.42
N ASN A 11 15.80 12.30 -50.56
CA ASN A 11 16.97 11.60 -51.10
C ASN A 11 18.29 12.29 -50.72
N THR A 12 19.35 11.50 -50.59
CA THR A 12 20.74 12.01 -50.60
C THR A 12 21.37 11.67 -51.95
N ILE A 13 21.59 12.68 -52.78
CA ILE A 13 22.13 12.53 -54.14
C ILE A 13 23.47 13.26 -54.18
N SER A 14 24.55 12.49 -54.13
CA SER A 14 25.87 13.10 -54.02
C SER A 14 26.95 12.36 -54.78
N GLN A 15 28.04 13.08 -55.07
CA GLN A 15 29.26 12.54 -55.68
C GLN A 15 29.07 11.97 -57.10
N ASN A 16 27.98 12.33 -57.79
CA ASN A 16 27.82 11.97 -59.19
C ASN A 16 28.89 12.69 -60.02
N THR A 17 29.78 11.92 -60.62
CA THR A 17 30.94 12.44 -61.34
C THR A 17 30.80 12.21 -62.85
N GLY A 18 30.90 13.29 -63.62
CA GLY A 18 30.91 13.21 -65.07
C GLY A 18 32.16 12.51 -65.60
N GLY A 19 32.01 11.79 -66.72
CA GLY A 19 33.14 11.10 -67.36
C GLY A 19 34.28 12.05 -67.74
N GLN A 20 35.52 11.60 -67.62
CA GLN A 20 36.68 12.40 -68.03
C GLN A 20 36.71 12.58 -69.55
N GLY A 21 37.11 13.76 -70.01
CA GLY A 21 37.38 13.98 -71.43
C GLY A 21 38.55 13.12 -71.91
N GLY A 22 38.41 12.51 -73.09
CA GLY A 22 39.49 11.72 -73.71
C GLY A 22 40.72 12.58 -74.00
N ARG A 23 41.92 12.01 -73.93
CA ARG A 23 43.16 12.71 -74.31
C ARG A 23 43.20 12.95 -75.82
N GLY A 24 43.61 14.15 -76.23
CA GLY A 24 43.85 14.47 -77.63
C GLY A 24 45.07 13.75 -78.20
N SER A 25 45.11 13.54 -79.51
CA SER A 25 46.32 13.12 -80.23
C SER A 25 47.26 14.32 -80.45
N GLN A 26 48.46 14.11 -81.02
CA GLN A 26 49.56 15.11 -81.06
C GLN A 26 49.16 16.52 -81.54
N HIS A 27 48.14 16.65 -82.40
CA HIS A 27 47.65 17.91 -82.97
C HIS A 27 46.17 18.20 -82.68
N VAL A 28 45.51 17.49 -81.76
CA VAL A 28 44.07 17.61 -81.48
C VAL A 28 43.85 17.97 -80.02
N SER A 29 42.86 18.82 -79.73
CA SER A 29 42.43 19.12 -78.37
C SER A 29 41.88 17.86 -77.68
N GLY A 30 41.97 17.82 -76.35
CA GLY A 30 41.28 16.79 -75.59
C GLY A 30 39.77 16.95 -75.62
N GLY A 31 39.05 15.88 -75.32
CA GLY A 31 37.59 15.87 -75.23
C GLY A 31 37.09 16.73 -74.07
N ALA A 32 35.86 17.23 -74.17
CA ALA A 32 35.19 17.90 -73.07
C ALA A 32 34.93 16.92 -71.91
N GLY A 33 34.96 17.44 -70.68
CA GLY A 33 34.50 16.67 -69.53
C GLY A 33 32.99 16.45 -69.57
N GLY A 34 32.53 15.28 -69.14
CA GLY A 34 31.11 14.96 -69.05
C GLY A 34 30.40 15.71 -67.92
N ILE A 35 29.08 15.76 -67.97
CA ILE A 35 28.26 16.38 -66.92
C ILE A 35 28.19 15.46 -65.69
N GLY A 36 28.41 16.02 -64.50
CA GLY A 36 28.07 15.37 -63.24
C GLY A 36 26.83 16.03 -62.67
N CYS A 37 25.73 15.30 -62.56
CA CYS A 37 24.43 15.87 -62.19
C CYS A 37 23.76 15.03 -61.10
N GLY A 38 23.15 15.71 -60.12
CA GLY A 38 22.27 15.08 -59.15
C GLY A 38 20.94 14.67 -59.78
N ILE A 39 20.11 15.65 -60.11
CA ILE A 39 18.80 15.45 -60.76
C ILE A 39 18.81 16.10 -62.14
N TYR A 40 18.51 15.32 -63.18
CA TYR A 40 18.48 15.78 -64.55
C TYR A 40 17.05 15.78 -65.10
N LEU A 41 16.47 16.96 -65.30
CA LEU A 41 15.12 17.14 -65.83
C LEU A 41 15.17 17.53 -67.32
N THR A 42 14.45 16.78 -68.16
CA THR A 42 14.38 17.05 -69.61
C THR A 42 12.93 16.96 -70.06
N ALA A 43 12.38 18.11 -70.49
CA ALA A 43 10.96 18.25 -70.81
C ALA A 43 10.03 17.79 -69.68
N SER A 44 10.42 18.07 -68.43
CA SER A 44 9.72 17.58 -67.23
C SER A 44 8.80 18.65 -66.64
N ILE A 45 7.52 18.31 -66.46
CA ILE A 45 6.45 19.27 -66.11
C ILE A 45 5.84 18.93 -64.75
N ASN A 46 5.57 19.94 -63.95
CA ASN A 46 4.90 19.88 -62.65
C ASN A 46 5.51 18.83 -61.70
N ASN A 47 6.85 18.78 -61.61
CA ASN A 47 7.51 17.95 -60.60
C ASN A 47 7.88 18.79 -59.38
N THR A 48 7.90 18.16 -58.21
CA THR A 48 8.33 18.77 -56.95
C THR A 48 9.62 18.12 -56.50
N ILE A 49 10.68 18.91 -56.35
CA ILE A 49 11.96 18.49 -55.78
C ILE A 49 12.04 19.12 -54.40
N SER A 50 11.85 18.32 -53.35
CA SER A 50 11.81 18.80 -51.96
C SER A 50 12.61 17.93 -51.01
N ARG A 51 13.11 18.46 -49.89
CA ARG A 51 13.76 17.68 -48.82
C ARG A 51 14.90 16.75 -49.28
N ASN A 52 15.57 17.06 -50.38
CA ASN A 52 16.74 16.31 -50.83
C ASN A 52 18.02 16.98 -50.34
N THR A 53 19.06 16.18 -50.10
CA THR A 53 20.43 16.66 -49.97
C THR A 53 21.16 16.35 -51.28
N ILE A 54 21.40 17.38 -52.09
CA ILE A 54 22.05 17.26 -53.39
C ILE A 54 23.40 17.98 -53.36
N SER A 55 24.47 17.21 -53.21
CA SER A 55 25.77 17.79 -52.88
C SER A 55 26.94 17.12 -53.57
N GLN A 56 28.06 17.82 -53.68
CA GLN A 56 29.32 17.26 -54.17
C GLN A 56 29.26 16.63 -55.58
N ASN A 57 28.25 16.95 -56.40
CA ASN A 57 28.19 16.47 -57.77
C ASN A 57 29.23 17.22 -58.60
N ARG A 58 29.98 16.47 -59.43
CA ARG A 58 31.18 16.97 -60.06
C ARG A 58 31.20 16.73 -61.56
N GLY A 59 31.37 17.79 -62.35
CA GLY A 59 31.69 17.62 -63.77
C GLY A 59 32.98 16.83 -64.01
N GLY A 60 33.09 16.19 -65.16
CA GLY A 60 34.31 15.50 -65.57
C GLY A 60 35.43 16.49 -65.85
N GLN A 61 36.67 16.11 -65.58
CA GLN A 61 37.83 16.91 -66.01
C GLN A 61 37.90 16.95 -67.53
N ALA A 62 38.36 18.08 -68.05
CA ALA A 62 38.64 18.22 -69.46
C ALA A 62 39.84 17.33 -69.84
N GLY A 63 39.80 16.73 -71.04
CA GLY A 63 40.91 15.92 -71.53
C GLY A 63 42.13 16.79 -71.84
N GLY A 64 43.33 16.33 -71.48
CA GLY A 64 44.56 17.02 -71.87
C GLY A 64 44.74 17.07 -73.39
N GLY A 65 45.17 18.22 -73.91
CA GLY A 65 45.56 18.38 -75.31
C GLY A 65 46.86 17.64 -75.66
N GLY A 66 47.14 17.48 -76.95
CA GLY A 66 48.40 16.91 -77.43
C GLY A 66 49.61 17.83 -77.17
N TYR A 67 50.83 17.28 -77.30
CA TYR A 67 52.10 17.98 -77.02
C TYR A 67 52.25 19.35 -77.72
N TRP A 68 51.69 19.51 -78.92
CA TRP A 68 51.83 20.73 -79.73
C TRP A 68 50.57 21.59 -79.80
N TYR A 69 49.45 21.16 -79.21
CA TYR A 69 48.19 21.91 -79.19
C TYR A 69 47.44 21.72 -77.87
N GLN A 70 47.62 22.69 -76.96
CA GLN A 70 46.92 22.82 -75.68
C GLN A 70 45.59 23.58 -75.87
N GLY A 71 44.81 23.23 -76.91
CA GLY A 71 43.53 23.91 -77.19
C GLY A 71 42.57 23.83 -75.99
N PRO A 72 41.67 24.82 -75.79
CA PRO A 72 40.83 24.91 -74.60
C PRO A 72 39.83 23.75 -74.55
N SER A 73 40.16 22.72 -73.79
CA SER A 73 39.23 21.65 -73.43
C SER A 73 38.34 22.16 -72.30
N VAL A 74 37.02 22.12 -72.49
CA VAL A 74 36.08 22.67 -71.51
C VAL A 74 35.83 21.62 -70.40
N PRO A 75 35.99 21.97 -69.11
CA PRO A 75 35.64 21.08 -68.02
C PRO A 75 34.14 20.82 -68.04
N GLY A 76 33.73 19.61 -67.69
CA GLY A 76 32.33 19.28 -67.50
C GLY A 76 31.71 20.11 -66.39
N LEU A 77 30.42 20.35 -66.49
CA LEU A 77 29.68 21.11 -65.47
C LEU A 77 29.16 20.20 -64.37
N GLY A 78 29.21 20.70 -63.14
CA GLY A 78 28.59 20.06 -61.98
C GLY A 78 27.26 20.70 -61.66
N TYR A 79 26.21 19.90 -61.64
CA TYR A 79 24.84 20.35 -61.35
C TYR A 79 24.28 19.62 -60.13
N GLY A 80 23.70 20.36 -59.20
CA GLY A 80 22.77 19.79 -58.23
C GLY A 80 21.51 19.35 -58.97
N VAL A 81 20.76 20.33 -59.50
CA VAL A 81 19.61 20.10 -60.38
C VAL A 81 19.85 20.76 -61.74
N TYR A 82 19.76 19.99 -62.80
CA TYR A 82 19.69 20.49 -64.17
C TYR A 82 18.23 20.46 -64.66
N SER A 83 17.77 21.54 -65.28
CA SER A 83 16.43 21.66 -65.84
C SER A 83 16.43 22.26 -67.25
N SER A 84 15.90 21.52 -68.23
CA SER A 84 15.81 21.98 -69.62
C SER A 84 14.73 23.05 -69.86
N PHE A 85 14.78 23.76 -71.00
CA PHE A 85 14.08 25.03 -71.24
C PHE A 85 12.56 24.93 -71.23
N ASN A 86 12.06 23.72 -71.49
CA ASN A 86 10.66 23.33 -71.49
C ASN A 86 10.20 22.64 -70.20
N SER A 87 11.03 22.61 -69.16
CA SER A 87 10.71 22.00 -67.87
C SER A 87 10.14 23.04 -66.89
N THR A 88 9.02 22.72 -66.27
CA THR A 88 8.34 23.55 -65.27
C THR A 88 8.22 22.75 -63.97
N SER A 89 9.13 22.93 -63.02
CA SER A 89 9.13 22.16 -61.76
C SER A 89 9.46 23.08 -60.58
N THR A 90 9.02 22.71 -59.39
CA THR A 90 9.28 23.48 -58.17
C THR A 90 10.39 22.81 -57.37
N ILE A 91 11.40 23.59 -57.00
CA ILE A 91 12.55 23.13 -56.24
C ILE A 91 12.55 23.89 -54.92
N HIS A 92 12.23 23.26 -53.79
CA HIS A 92 12.20 23.95 -52.50
C HIS A 92 12.64 23.07 -51.34
N TYR A 93 13.05 23.63 -50.21
CA TYR A 93 13.43 22.87 -49.02
C TYR A 93 14.49 21.77 -49.26
N ASN A 94 15.43 22.00 -50.18
CA ASN A 94 16.57 21.11 -50.43
C ASN A 94 17.87 21.70 -49.85
N ASN A 95 18.82 20.83 -49.56
CA ASN A 95 20.22 21.18 -49.28
C ASN A 95 21.04 21.02 -50.57
N LEU A 96 21.30 22.11 -51.28
CA LEU A 96 22.05 22.16 -52.55
C LEU A 96 23.43 22.77 -52.31
N PHE A 97 24.48 21.95 -52.14
CA PHE A 97 25.79 22.52 -51.76
C PHE A 97 27.00 21.73 -52.25
N GLY A 98 28.09 22.44 -52.49
CA GLY A 98 29.39 21.84 -52.78
C GLY A 98 29.46 21.19 -54.17
N ASN A 99 28.54 21.49 -55.08
CA ASN A 99 28.59 21.02 -56.46
C ASN A 99 29.72 21.77 -57.22
N LYS A 100 30.49 21.05 -58.05
CA LYS A 100 31.72 21.57 -58.68
C LYS A 100 31.82 21.22 -60.15
N ASN A 101 32.41 22.12 -60.94
CA ASN A 101 32.81 21.79 -62.31
C ASN A 101 34.04 20.86 -62.31
N GLY A 102 34.41 20.33 -63.47
CA GLY A 102 35.56 19.44 -63.63
C GLY A 102 36.88 20.02 -63.13
N ASP A 103 37.04 21.34 -63.28
CA ASP A 103 38.18 22.14 -62.81
C ASP A 103 38.10 22.52 -61.32
N LEU A 104 37.14 21.96 -60.57
CA LEU A 104 36.87 22.24 -59.16
C LEU A 104 36.33 23.64 -58.85
N THR A 105 36.06 24.48 -59.85
CA THR A 105 35.35 25.73 -59.64
C THR A 105 33.91 25.46 -59.22
N LYS A 106 33.25 26.46 -58.62
CA LYS A 106 31.84 26.35 -58.20
C LYS A 106 30.95 25.93 -59.37
N GLY A 107 30.28 24.79 -59.20
CA GLY A 107 29.21 24.31 -60.07
C GLY A 107 27.90 24.99 -59.71
N PHE A 108 26.81 24.56 -60.34
CA PHE A 108 25.48 25.11 -60.08
C PHE A 108 24.70 24.22 -59.12
N GLY A 109 24.05 24.84 -58.14
CA GLY A 109 23.05 24.18 -57.30
C GLY A 109 21.79 23.89 -58.12
N VAL A 110 21.34 24.88 -58.90
CA VAL A 110 20.28 24.72 -59.91
C VAL A 110 20.71 25.42 -61.19
N TYR A 111 20.64 24.71 -62.30
CA TYR A 111 20.85 25.25 -63.63
C TYR A 111 19.59 25.06 -64.47
N HIS A 112 19.07 26.16 -65.00
CA HIS A 112 18.01 26.20 -65.99
C HIS A 112 18.51 26.92 -67.25
N ASP A 113 18.41 26.26 -68.41
CA ASP A 113 18.85 26.70 -69.75
C ASP A 113 17.82 27.61 -70.45
N GLY A 114 16.99 28.33 -69.68
CA GLY A 114 15.72 28.90 -70.12
C GLY A 114 15.73 29.84 -71.34
N SER A 115 14.66 29.73 -72.13
CA SER A 115 14.14 30.77 -73.05
C SER A 115 12.61 30.94 -72.97
N SER A 116 11.91 30.26 -72.05
CA SER A 116 10.43 30.27 -71.94
C SER A 116 9.86 30.36 -70.51
N GLY A 117 10.65 30.75 -69.51
CA GLY A 117 10.18 30.97 -68.14
C GLY A 117 11.27 30.83 -67.08
N THR A 118 10.98 31.23 -65.84
CA THR A 118 11.84 31.06 -64.66
C THR A 118 11.45 29.80 -63.90
N ILE A 119 12.42 29.00 -63.47
CA ILE A 119 12.16 27.86 -62.56
C ILE A 119 12.16 28.35 -61.11
N SER A 120 11.18 27.92 -60.32
CA SER A 120 11.11 28.27 -58.90
C SER A 120 12.08 27.42 -58.09
N ALA A 121 13.07 28.04 -57.47
CA ALA A 121 14.08 27.43 -56.60
C ALA A 121 14.15 28.09 -55.22
N THR A 122 13.00 28.46 -54.66
CA THR A 122 12.93 29.15 -53.36
C THR A 122 13.07 28.18 -52.18
N LEU A 123 13.41 28.70 -51.01
CA LEU A 123 13.51 27.99 -49.73
C LEU A 123 14.49 26.81 -49.75
N ASN A 124 15.54 26.87 -50.56
CA ASN A 124 16.66 25.93 -50.54
C ASN A 124 17.84 26.50 -49.76
N TYR A 125 18.64 25.63 -49.15
CA TYR A 125 19.95 25.97 -48.61
C TYR A 125 21.02 25.75 -49.69
N TRP A 126 21.86 26.77 -49.93
CA TRP A 126 22.80 26.78 -51.06
C TRP A 126 24.27 26.50 -50.66
N GLY A 127 24.50 26.07 -49.42
CA GLY A 127 25.83 25.86 -48.86
C GLY A 127 26.45 27.07 -48.14
N ALA A 128 25.73 28.20 -48.09
CA ALA A 128 26.16 29.39 -47.35
C ALA A 128 24.96 30.23 -46.92
N ASN A 129 25.10 30.94 -45.79
CA ASN A 129 24.05 31.81 -45.24
C ASN A 129 23.76 33.03 -46.14
N SER A 130 24.66 33.36 -47.06
CA SER A 130 24.49 34.41 -48.08
C SER A 130 23.78 33.93 -49.36
N GLY A 131 23.32 32.68 -49.41
CA GLY A 131 22.58 32.14 -50.56
C GLY A 131 23.49 31.76 -51.75
N PRO A 132 22.89 31.49 -52.93
CA PRO A 132 23.62 31.04 -54.11
C PRO A 132 24.37 32.19 -54.77
N TYR A 133 25.46 31.87 -55.46
CA TYR A 133 26.15 32.85 -56.28
C TYR A 133 25.38 33.11 -57.58
N HIS A 134 25.08 34.39 -57.86
CA HIS A 134 24.59 34.83 -59.17
C HIS A 134 25.26 36.15 -59.55
N GLY A 135 25.79 36.24 -60.79
CA GLY A 135 26.71 37.32 -61.19
C GLY A 135 26.17 38.74 -61.07
N THR A 136 24.84 38.91 -61.16
CA THR A 136 24.18 40.24 -61.10
C THR A 136 23.29 40.40 -59.88
N SER A 137 22.43 39.43 -59.59
CA SER A 137 21.42 39.52 -58.52
C SER A 137 21.85 38.97 -57.16
N ASN A 138 22.99 38.27 -57.04
CA ASN A 138 23.62 37.95 -55.74
C ASN A 138 25.14 37.73 -55.89
N PRO A 139 25.92 38.77 -56.25
CA PRO A 139 27.35 38.62 -56.55
C PRO A 139 28.20 38.30 -55.30
N SER A 140 27.69 38.57 -54.10
CA SER A 140 28.33 38.22 -52.81
C SER A 140 27.94 36.83 -52.30
N GLY A 141 27.04 36.12 -52.99
CA GLY A 141 26.61 34.77 -52.63
C GLY A 141 27.78 33.80 -52.58
N GLN A 142 27.96 33.12 -51.45
CA GLN A 142 29.06 32.18 -51.24
C GLN A 142 28.67 30.73 -51.52
N GLY A 143 27.38 30.44 -51.71
CA GLY A 143 26.89 29.12 -52.07
C GLY A 143 27.22 28.69 -53.50
N ASP A 144 26.61 27.58 -53.91
CA ASP A 144 26.66 27.07 -55.29
C ASP A 144 26.02 28.08 -56.27
N LYS A 145 26.38 28.01 -57.55
CA LYS A 145 25.87 28.93 -58.56
C LYS A 145 24.41 28.66 -58.92
N VAL A 146 23.73 29.67 -59.41
CA VAL A 146 22.45 29.54 -60.14
C VAL A 146 22.57 30.18 -61.52
N SER A 147 21.79 29.72 -62.50
CA SER A 147 21.69 30.39 -63.80
C SER A 147 20.63 31.49 -63.80
N ASP A 148 20.64 32.33 -64.84
CA ASP A 148 19.81 33.54 -64.97
C ASP A 148 18.29 33.30 -64.87
N TRP A 149 17.83 32.09 -65.19
CA TRP A 149 16.40 31.73 -65.22
C TRP A 149 15.95 30.93 -63.99
N VAL A 150 16.59 31.14 -62.84
CA VAL A 150 16.27 30.48 -61.56
C VAL A 150 15.81 31.52 -60.54
N ASP A 151 14.60 31.39 -60.00
CA ASP A 151 14.13 32.24 -58.89
C ASP A 151 14.54 31.66 -57.53
N TYR A 152 15.55 32.26 -56.90
CA TYR A 152 16.11 31.83 -55.62
C TYR A 152 15.87 32.83 -54.47
N ARG A 153 15.09 33.90 -54.68
CA ARG A 153 15.06 35.12 -53.83
C ARG A 153 14.61 34.93 -52.38
N LEU A 154 13.99 33.80 -52.06
CA LEU A 154 13.83 33.32 -50.69
C LEU A 154 14.74 32.10 -50.57
N TYR A 155 15.82 32.17 -49.78
CA TYR A 155 16.71 31.03 -49.54
C TYR A 155 16.90 30.79 -48.04
N LEU A 156 17.24 29.56 -47.67
CA LEU A 156 17.52 29.21 -46.28
C LEU A 156 18.92 29.69 -45.91
N THR A 157 19.04 30.28 -44.72
CA THR A 157 20.33 30.75 -44.17
C THR A 157 21.06 29.66 -43.40
N GLY A 158 20.53 28.43 -43.35
CA GLY A 158 21.13 27.26 -42.75
C GLY A 158 20.60 25.99 -43.42
N THR A 159 21.21 24.86 -43.13
CA THR A 159 20.78 23.56 -43.66
C THR A 159 19.32 23.30 -43.32
N PHE A 160 18.56 22.84 -44.32
CA PHE A 160 17.21 22.34 -44.12
C PHE A 160 17.25 21.07 -43.27
N THR A 161 16.52 21.06 -42.16
CA THR A 161 16.45 19.94 -41.20
C THR A 161 15.08 19.27 -41.12
N GLY A 162 14.12 19.67 -41.97
CA GLY A 162 12.75 19.16 -41.96
C GLY A 162 11.70 20.22 -41.62
N PRO A 163 10.41 19.81 -41.55
CA PRO A 163 9.33 20.67 -41.09
C PRO A 163 9.59 21.24 -39.69
N ASN A 164 9.07 22.43 -39.41
CA ASN A 164 9.19 23.08 -38.11
C ASN A 164 7.88 23.79 -37.74
N ILE A 165 7.55 23.83 -36.44
CA ILE A 165 6.41 24.58 -35.91
C ILE A 165 6.81 25.42 -34.69
N SER A 166 6.15 26.56 -34.52
CA SER A 166 6.21 27.45 -33.36
C SER A 166 4.81 27.68 -32.79
N VAL A 167 4.76 28.07 -31.52
CA VAL A 167 3.49 28.35 -30.82
C VAL A 167 3.54 29.62 -30.02
N VAL A 168 2.43 30.37 -30.01
CA VAL A 168 2.25 31.57 -29.20
C VAL A 168 0.86 31.55 -28.56
N PRO A 169 0.74 31.65 -27.22
CA PRO A 169 1.82 31.68 -26.24
C PRO A 169 2.49 30.30 -26.05
N THR A 170 3.69 30.26 -25.47
CA THR A 170 4.42 29.01 -25.15
C THR A 170 4.01 28.37 -23.83
N SER A 171 3.17 29.05 -23.04
CA SER A 171 2.61 28.55 -21.78
C SER A 171 1.26 29.21 -21.50
N GLY A 172 0.41 28.56 -20.71
CA GLY A 172 -0.92 29.08 -20.37
C GLY A 172 -1.71 28.10 -19.52
N LEU A 173 -2.90 28.52 -19.10
CA LEU A 173 -3.86 27.69 -18.38
C LEU A 173 -4.72 26.87 -19.36
N ILE A 174 -5.60 26.04 -18.82
CA ILE A 174 -6.74 25.51 -19.58
C ILE A 174 -7.53 26.69 -20.17
N ASP A 175 -8.14 26.48 -21.34
CA ASP A 175 -8.86 27.46 -22.14
C ASP A 175 -8.00 28.57 -22.77
N THR A 176 -6.67 28.50 -22.64
CA THR A 176 -5.77 29.36 -23.41
C THR A 176 -5.90 29.05 -24.90
N THR A 177 -6.13 30.07 -25.72
CA THR A 177 -6.03 29.95 -27.17
C THR A 177 -4.56 29.97 -27.59
N ILE A 178 -4.11 28.89 -28.23
CA ILE A 178 -2.76 28.77 -28.79
C ILE A 178 -2.83 29.00 -30.29
N THR A 179 -1.96 29.85 -30.83
CA THR A 179 -1.66 29.95 -32.25
C THR A 179 -0.49 29.03 -32.57
N VAL A 180 -0.66 28.13 -33.54
CA VAL A 180 0.38 27.26 -34.10
C VAL A 180 0.73 27.75 -35.50
N GLU A 181 1.99 28.05 -35.71
CA GLU A 181 2.54 28.40 -37.04
C GLU A 181 3.51 27.32 -37.48
N GLY A 182 3.51 26.99 -38.77
CA GLY A 182 4.40 25.97 -39.32
C GLY A 182 5.00 26.35 -40.66
N ILE A 183 6.17 25.78 -40.93
CA ILE A 183 6.93 25.95 -42.17
C ILE A 183 7.43 24.59 -42.69
N ALA A 184 7.71 24.51 -43.99
CA ALA A 184 8.25 23.33 -44.68
C ALA A 184 7.41 22.05 -44.64
N PHE A 185 6.09 22.22 -44.59
CA PHE A 185 5.12 21.17 -44.87
C PHE A 185 4.85 21.06 -46.38
N GLU A 186 4.30 19.93 -46.84
CA GLU A 186 3.95 19.77 -48.26
C GLU A 186 2.89 20.78 -48.70
N SER A 187 3.03 21.27 -49.94
CA SER A 187 2.21 22.35 -50.49
C SER A 187 0.73 21.96 -50.66
N ASN A 188 -0.18 22.83 -50.24
CA ASN A 188 -1.64 22.65 -50.36
C ASN A 188 -2.18 21.37 -49.70
N LYS A 189 -1.47 20.83 -48.70
CA LYS A 189 -1.86 19.62 -47.97
C LYS A 189 -2.58 19.97 -46.67
N THR A 190 -3.48 19.08 -46.26
CA THR A 190 -4.12 19.19 -44.94
C THR A 190 -3.08 18.93 -43.86
N ILE A 191 -3.04 19.81 -42.88
CA ILE A 191 -2.23 19.70 -41.67
C ILE A 191 -3.15 19.35 -40.51
N SER A 192 -2.87 18.23 -39.85
CA SER A 192 -3.51 17.83 -38.61
C SER A 192 -2.67 18.29 -37.44
N ILE A 193 -3.27 19.04 -36.50
CA ILE A 193 -2.64 19.43 -35.24
C ILE A 193 -3.09 18.46 -34.16
N SER A 194 -2.15 17.86 -33.45
CA SER A 194 -2.39 16.97 -32.31
C SER A 194 -1.80 17.57 -31.04
N PHE A 195 -2.46 17.36 -29.90
CA PHE A 195 -2.03 17.87 -28.60
C PHE A 195 -1.96 16.73 -27.59
N CYS A 196 -0.72 16.34 -27.26
CA CYS A 196 -0.42 15.11 -26.52
C CYS A 196 -1.07 13.88 -27.16
N THR A 197 -1.94 13.18 -26.42
CA THR A 197 -2.66 11.98 -26.88
C THR A 197 -3.93 12.31 -27.66
N HIS A 198 -4.37 13.57 -27.68
CA HIS A 198 -5.53 14.00 -28.46
C HIS A 198 -5.09 14.23 -29.90
N LEU A 199 -5.32 13.22 -30.73
CA LEU A 199 -5.00 13.25 -32.16
C LEU A 199 -5.98 14.17 -32.89
N THR A 200 -5.44 15.04 -33.74
CA THR A 200 -6.22 15.90 -34.65
C THR A 200 -7.26 16.76 -33.92
N ILE A 201 -6.80 17.61 -33.00
CA ILE A 201 -7.63 18.61 -32.30
C ILE A 201 -8.13 19.72 -33.23
N THR A 202 -7.40 20.00 -34.31
CA THR A 202 -7.82 20.90 -35.38
C THR A 202 -7.08 20.56 -36.67
N THR A 203 -7.61 21.05 -37.79
CA THR A 203 -6.96 20.92 -39.10
C THR A 203 -6.90 22.26 -39.80
N THR A 204 -5.86 22.45 -40.62
CA THR A 204 -5.72 23.60 -41.51
C THR A 204 -5.11 23.12 -42.83
N GLN A 205 -4.95 24.02 -43.81
CA GLN A 205 -4.25 23.71 -45.05
C GLN A 205 -2.95 24.50 -45.13
N SER A 206 -1.88 23.85 -45.56
CA SER A 206 -0.63 24.55 -45.89
C SER A 206 -0.79 25.40 -47.15
N SER A 207 -0.07 26.51 -47.21
CA SER A 207 0.02 27.39 -48.37
C SER A 207 0.78 26.72 -49.52
N ILE A 208 0.82 27.39 -50.68
CA ILE A 208 1.65 26.94 -51.80
C ILE A 208 3.15 26.82 -51.43
N ASN A 209 3.60 27.58 -50.42
CA ASN A 209 4.97 27.59 -49.91
C ASN A 209 5.19 26.64 -48.73
N GLY A 210 4.20 25.84 -48.34
CA GLY A 210 4.33 24.87 -47.24
C GLY A 210 4.25 25.49 -45.84
N THR A 211 3.64 26.67 -45.72
CA THR A 211 3.42 27.37 -44.44
C THR A 211 1.98 27.28 -43.98
N PHE A 212 1.70 27.32 -42.68
CA PHE A 212 0.33 27.40 -42.15
C PHE A 212 0.27 28.22 -40.86
N SER A 213 -0.93 28.69 -40.52
CA SER A 213 -1.26 29.25 -39.20
C SER A 213 -2.66 28.77 -38.80
N THR A 214 -2.83 28.33 -37.56
CA THR A 214 -4.12 27.88 -37.02
C THR A 214 -4.15 28.07 -35.52
N THR A 215 -5.34 28.12 -34.93
CA THR A 215 -5.51 28.19 -33.48
C THR A 215 -6.28 26.99 -32.93
N PHE A 216 -6.09 26.73 -31.65
CA PHE A 216 -6.95 25.83 -30.87
C PHE A 216 -6.99 26.28 -29.40
N ILE A 217 -8.01 25.82 -28.67
CA ILE A 217 -8.17 26.09 -27.25
C ILE A 217 -7.63 24.90 -26.44
N VAL A 218 -6.80 25.16 -25.43
CA VAL A 218 -6.23 24.12 -24.58
C VAL A 218 -7.31 23.41 -23.79
N SER A 219 -7.50 22.12 -24.08
CA SER A 219 -8.40 21.22 -23.36
C SER A 219 -7.87 20.86 -21.96
N ILE A 220 -8.76 20.39 -21.09
CA ILE A 220 -8.42 19.87 -19.76
C ILE A 220 -7.38 18.73 -19.83
N GLN A 221 -6.22 18.93 -19.20
CA GLN A 221 -5.14 17.95 -19.06
C GLN A 221 -4.37 18.22 -17.75
N LEU A 222 -3.62 17.22 -17.25
CA LEU A 222 -2.72 17.43 -16.12
C LEU A 222 -1.66 18.50 -16.46
N PRO A 223 -1.20 19.33 -15.50
CA PRO A 223 -0.17 20.34 -15.76
C PRO A 223 1.16 19.78 -16.29
N GLY A 224 2.04 20.68 -16.74
CA GLY A 224 3.38 20.39 -17.22
C GLY A 224 3.55 20.49 -18.73
N THR A 225 4.72 20.08 -19.23
CA THR A 225 5.07 20.16 -20.65
C THR A 225 4.15 19.28 -21.50
N LYS A 226 3.55 19.88 -22.53
CA LYS A 226 2.67 19.25 -23.52
C LYS A 226 3.31 19.33 -24.89
N VAL A 227 3.25 18.23 -25.63
CA VAL A 227 3.77 18.16 -27.00
C VAL A 227 2.65 18.50 -27.97
N ILE A 228 2.91 19.46 -28.85
CA ILE A 228 2.08 19.79 -30.00
C ILE A 228 2.76 19.19 -31.22
N THR A 229 2.02 18.43 -32.02
CA THR A 229 2.51 17.82 -33.25
C THR A 229 1.67 18.32 -34.42
N ALA A 230 2.32 18.81 -35.48
CA ALA A 230 1.68 19.07 -36.75
C ALA A 230 2.13 18.02 -37.75
N THR A 231 1.19 17.41 -38.47
CA THR A 231 1.46 16.37 -39.46
C THR A 231 0.68 16.66 -40.74
N ASP A 232 1.36 16.69 -41.90
CA ASP A 232 0.69 16.76 -43.19
C ASP A 232 0.18 15.39 -43.66
N THR A 233 -0.70 15.36 -44.68
CA THR A 233 -1.25 14.11 -45.23
C THR A 233 -0.22 13.18 -45.87
N GLU A 234 1.00 13.67 -46.14
CA GLU A 234 2.11 12.88 -46.68
C GLU A 234 2.99 12.28 -45.56
N GLY A 235 2.63 12.54 -44.29
CA GLY A 235 3.29 11.99 -43.11
C GLY A 235 4.47 12.82 -42.60
N ASN A 236 4.73 14.00 -43.15
CA ASN A 236 5.77 14.88 -42.61
C ASN A 236 5.27 15.55 -41.35
N LEU A 237 6.08 15.50 -40.29
CA LEU A 237 5.70 16.04 -38.99
C LEU A 237 6.75 16.96 -38.39
N ALA A 238 6.28 17.87 -37.54
CA ALA A 238 7.11 18.64 -36.62
C ALA A 238 6.44 18.72 -35.25
N THR A 239 7.27 18.84 -34.22
CA THR A 239 6.81 18.92 -32.83
C THR A 239 7.35 20.19 -32.16
N THR A 240 6.56 20.76 -31.26
CA THR A 240 6.99 21.78 -30.31
C THR A 240 6.33 21.54 -28.95
N THR A 241 6.70 22.33 -27.95
CA THR A 241 6.19 22.17 -26.59
C THR A 241 5.42 23.39 -26.13
N PHE A 242 4.34 23.15 -25.40
CA PHE A 242 3.58 24.14 -24.65
C PHE A 242 3.58 23.76 -23.16
N TYR A 243 3.84 24.71 -22.27
CA TYR A 243 3.82 24.43 -20.84
C TYR A 243 2.44 24.75 -20.24
N LEU A 244 1.68 23.70 -19.91
CA LEU A 244 0.37 23.84 -19.26
C LEU A 244 0.57 24.15 -17.77
N LEU A 245 0.16 25.34 -17.36
CA LEU A 245 0.32 25.83 -16.00
C LEU A 245 -0.64 25.12 -15.03
N PRO A 246 -0.22 24.81 -13.78
CA PRO A 246 -1.14 24.32 -12.77
C PRO A 246 -2.21 25.37 -12.44
N PRO A 247 -3.47 24.94 -12.23
CA PRO A 247 -4.54 25.86 -11.88
C PRO A 247 -4.41 26.34 -10.44
N THR A 248 -4.91 27.55 -10.17
CA THR A 248 -4.92 28.13 -8.82
C THR A 248 -5.89 27.37 -7.91
N PHE A 249 -5.50 27.13 -6.65
CA PHE A 249 -6.39 26.61 -5.62
C PHE A 249 -6.43 27.53 -4.39
N LEU A 250 -7.61 27.69 -3.80
CA LEU A 250 -7.77 28.06 -2.40
C LEU A 250 -8.08 26.81 -1.58
N ARG A 251 -7.31 26.57 -0.52
CA ARG A 251 -7.36 25.36 0.30
C ARG A 251 -7.53 25.68 1.76
N ILE A 252 -8.22 24.79 2.45
CA ILE A 252 -8.34 24.78 3.91
C ILE A 252 -7.42 23.70 4.47
N ILE A 253 -6.56 24.07 5.41
CA ILE A 253 -5.55 23.18 5.98
C ILE A 253 -5.62 23.24 7.53
N PRO A 254 -5.84 22.11 8.23
CA PRO A 254 -6.21 20.81 7.66
C PRO A 254 -7.61 20.87 7.00
N SER A 255 -7.82 20.08 5.93
CA SER A 255 -9.11 20.01 5.26
C SER A 255 -10.15 19.23 6.06
N SER A 256 -9.72 18.41 7.03
CA SER A 256 -10.61 17.84 8.02
C SER A 256 -9.92 17.68 9.36
N ASN A 257 -10.69 17.84 10.44
CA ASN A 257 -10.20 17.62 11.79
C ASN A 257 -11.34 17.19 12.72
N VAL A 258 -11.01 16.38 13.72
CA VAL A 258 -11.92 16.03 14.82
C VAL A 258 -11.39 16.68 16.09
N ILE A 259 -12.22 17.45 16.76
CA ILE A 259 -11.90 18.15 18.01
C ILE A 259 -12.91 17.80 19.11
N ALA A 260 -12.51 17.92 20.37
CA ALA A 260 -13.45 17.87 21.48
C ALA A 260 -14.19 19.21 21.65
N ARG A 261 -15.41 19.17 22.21
CA ARG A 261 -16.12 20.40 22.60
C ARG A 261 -15.26 21.26 23.53
N GLY A 262 -15.17 22.55 23.23
CA GLY A 262 -14.36 23.51 23.97
C GLY A 262 -12.88 23.56 23.57
N GLN A 263 -12.39 22.65 22.73
CA GLN A 263 -11.02 22.65 22.25
C GLN A 263 -10.81 23.73 21.18
N GLU A 264 -9.64 24.38 21.22
CA GLU A 264 -9.19 25.31 20.18
C GLU A 264 -8.26 24.61 19.18
N PHE A 265 -8.33 25.00 17.92
CA PHE A 265 -7.47 24.51 16.84
C PHE A 265 -7.27 25.58 15.76
N ASN A 266 -6.21 25.44 14.96
CA ASN A 266 -5.90 26.38 13.88
C ASN A 266 -6.26 25.80 12.52
N VAL A 267 -6.75 26.68 11.65
CA VAL A 267 -7.02 26.42 10.24
C VAL A 267 -6.31 27.49 9.41
N ASP A 268 -5.48 27.04 8.48
CA ASP A 268 -4.83 27.88 7.50
C ASP A 268 -5.66 27.92 6.22
N VAL A 269 -5.92 29.13 5.73
CA VAL A 269 -6.43 29.35 4.38
C VAL A 269 -5.23 29.61 3.47
N ARG A 270 -4.93 28.64 2.61
CA ARG A 270 -3.77 28.64 1.72
C ARG A 270 -4.19 28.89 0.28
N ILE A 271 -3.39 29.65 -0.45
CA ILE A 271 -3.47 29.79 -1.89
C ILE A 271 -2.30 29.09 -2.57
N ASP A 272 -2.58 28.32 -3.62
CA ASP A 272 -1.57 27.63 -4.42
C ASP A 272 -1.59 28.08 -5.88
N ASP A 273 -0.41 28.10 -6.49
CA ASP A 273 -0.18 28.36 -7.92
C ASP A 273 -0.79 29.66 -8.46
N ILE A 274 -0.94 30.68 -7.60
CA ILE A 274 -1.47 31.97 -8.02
C ILE A 274 -0.45 32.73 -8.86
N ARG A 275 -0.96 33.48 -9.83
CA ARG A 275 -0.15 34.32 -10.74
C ARG A 275 -0.75 35.70 -10.79
N ASP A 276 0.13 36.69 -10.67
CA ASP A 276 -0.21 38.11 -10.72
C ASP A 276 -1.31 38.52 -9.73
N LEU A 277 -1.31 37.97 -8.50
CA LEU A 277 -2.29 38.38 -7.48
C LEU A 277 -2.04 39.83 -7.08
N ALA A 278 -3.02 40.70 -7.28
CA ALA A 278 -2.98 42.08 -6.79
C ALA A 278 -3.90 42.30 -5.59
N ALA A 279 -5.03 41.59 -5.53
CA ALA A 279 -5.95 41.62 -4.39
C ALA A 279 -6.65 40.27 -4.18
N ALA A 280 -6.91 39.94 -2.92
CA ALA A 280 -7.65 38.76 -2.51
C ALA A 280 -8.76 39.17 -1.54
N GLN A 281 -10.00 38.91 -1.93
CA GLN A 281 -11.19 39.03 -1.08
C GLN A 281 -11.70 37.62 -0.80
N VAL A 282 -11.64 37.18 0.44
CA VAL A 282 -11.99 35.82 0.83
C VAL A 282 -13.09 35.82 1.88
N TYR A 283 -14.15 35.07 1.61
CA TYR A 283 -15.21 34.77 2.57
C TYR A 283 -15.10 33.30 2.97
N LEU A 284 -14.77 33.03 4.22
CA LEU A 284 -14.79 31.68 4.78
C LEU A 284 -16.03 31.51 5.66
N LEU A 285 -16.95 30.66 5.20
CA LEU A 285 -18.21 30.35 5.87
C LEU A 285 -18.03 29.14 6.77
N PHE A 286 -18.67 29.15 7.94
CA PHE A 286 -18.72 28.06 8.91
C PHE A 286 -20.07 28.07 9.62
N ASP A 287 -20.44 26.98 10.29
CA ASP A 287 -21.66 26.96 11.13
C ASP A 287 -21.37 27.59 12.51
N PRO A 288 -22.00 28.73 12.85
CA PRO A 288 -21.75 29.45 14.10
C PRO A 288 -22.36 28.76 15.33
N ASN A 289 -23.20 27.74 15.17
CA ASN A 289 -23.70 26.95 16.29
C ASN A 289 -22.65 25.94 16.77
N THR A 290 -21.89 25.36 15.83
CA THR A 290 -20.87 24.35 16.11
C THR A 290 -19.49 24.96 16.39
N LEU A 291 -19.11 26.04 15.72
CA LEU A 291 -17.79 26.68 15.87
C LEU A 291 -17.85 28.16 16.25
N GLU A 292 -16.84 28.65 16.96
CA GLU A 292 -16.54 30.08 17.11
C GLU A 292 -15.11 30.38 16.66
N VAL A 293 -14.91 31.51 15.99
CA VAL A 293 -13.58 32.04 15.69
C VAL A 293 -13.09 32.82 16.91
N LYS A 294 -11.88 32.49 17.38
CA LYS A 294 -11.23 33.14 18.52
C LYS A 294 -10.22 34.19 18.11
N ASN A 295 -9.46 33.90 17.07
CA ASN A 295 -8.43 34.78 16.58
C ASN A 295 -8.24 34.58 15.08
N ILE A 296 -7.78 35.64 14.40
CA ILE A 296 -7.34 35.56 13.00
C ILE A 296 -6.00 36.27 12.90
N THR A 297 -5.05 35.62 12.26
CA THR A 297 -3.72 36.14 12.01
C THR A 297 -3.44 36.13 10.52
N SER A 298 -2.98 37.24 9.98
CA SER A 298 -2.56 37.30 8.57
C SER A 298 -1.37 36.38 8.34
N GLY A 299 -1.42 35.61 7.26
CA GLY A 299 -0.32 34.76 6.83
C GLY A 299 0.75 35.57 6.07
N PRO A 300 1.88 34.94 5.75
CA PRO A 300 3.01 35.62 5.09
C PRO A 300 2.76 35.97 3.61
N PHE A 301 1.65 35.51 3.01
CA PHE A 301 1.39 35.67 1.58
C PHE A 301 -0.06 36.09 1.34
N PRO A 302 -0.37 37.19 0.64
CA PRO A 302 0.58 38.20 0.16
C PRO A 302 1.15 39.03 1.32
N PRO A 303 2.28 39.72 1.15
CA PRO A 303 3.00 40.43 2.22
C PRO A 303 2.24 41.60 2.85
N SER A 304 1.07 42.01 2.32
CA SER A 304 0.22 43.05 2.87
C SER A 304 -1.25 42.62 2.97
N SER A 305 -1.73 42.41 4.21
CA SER A 305 -3.16 42.31 4.51
C SER A 305 -3.73 43.68 4.86
N MET A 306 -4.92 44.03 4.39
CA MET A 306 -5.55 45.33 4.67
C MET A 306 -6.58 45.26 5.78
N ASN A 307 -7.62 44.42 5.63
CA ASN A 307 -8.73 44.35 6.57
C ASN A 307 -9.13 42.90 6.80
N THR A 308 -9.28 42.50 8.06
CA THR A 308 -9.78 41.18 8.43
C THR A 308 -10.76 41.34 9.58
N TYR A 309 -11.96 40.77 9.45
CA TYR A 309 -12.92 40.73 10.55
C TYR A 309 -13.74 39.44 10.50
N ASN A 310 -14.13 38.95 11.67
CA ASN A 310 -15.05 37.81 11.80
C ASN A 310 -16.40 38.26 12.35
N THR A 311 -17.43 37.53 11.97
CA THR A 311 -18.78 37.66 12.53
C THR A 311 -19.23 36.28 13.01
N ASN A 312 -18.88 35.94 14.25
CA ASN A 312 -19.28 34.69 14.90
C ASN A 312 -20.80 34.50 14.97
N THR A 313 -21.58 35.56 14.82
CA THR A 313 -23.04 35.51 14.76
C THR A 313 -23.58 35.02 13.42
N SER A 314 -22.92 35.34 12.31
CA SER A 314 -23.34 34.94 10.96
C SER A 314 -22.50 33.82 10.35
N GLY A 315 -21.49 33.33 11.07
CA GLY A 315 -20.66 32.20 10.61
C GLY A 315 -19.75 32.57 9.44
N CYS A 316 -19.16 33.76 9.46
CA CYS A 316 -18.31 34.22 8.36
C CYS A 316 -17.02 34.88 8.85
N ILE A 317 -15.91 34.52 8.23
CA ILE A 317 -14.67 35.30 8.24
C ILE A 317 -14.59 36.06 6.91
N TYR A 318 -14.36 37.37 6.99
CA TYR A 318 -14.01 38.20 5.85
C TYR A 318 -12.54 38.59 5.93
N TYR A 319 -11.79 38.24 4.89
CA TYR A 319 -10.39 38.57 4.75
C TYR A 319 -10.17 39.36 3.46
N LEU A 320 -9.49 40.50 3.57
CA LEU A 320 -9.12 41.35 2.46
C LEU A 320 -7.61 41.64 2.49
N ALA A 321 -6.93 41.23 1.43
CA ALA A 321 -5.55 41.59 1.14
C ALA A 321 -5.43 42.31 -0.20
N GLY A 322 -4.45 43.19 -0.31
CA GLY A 322 -4.14 43.88 -1.56
C GLY A 322 -2.77 44.52 -1.53
N LEU A 323 -2.12 44.53 -2.69
CA LEU A 323 -0.73 44.93 -2.90
C LEU A 323 -0.57 46.32 -3.53
N LEU A 324 -1.70 46.99 -3.85
CA LEU A 324 -1.83 48.35 -4.40
C LEU A 324 -1.09 48.63 -5.72
N THR A 325 0.24 48.45 -5.78
CA THR A 325 1.10 48.70 -6.94
C THR A 325 1.94 47.50 -7.38
N ASP A 326 1.98 46.42 -6.59
CA ASP A 326 2.73 45.20 -6.89
C ASP A 326 1.80 44.00 -7.12
N SER A 327 2.40 42.88 -7.54
CA SER A 327 1.71 41.59 -7.58
C SER A 327 2.51 40.47 -6.92
N ALA A 328 1.79 39.47 -6.43
CA ALA A 328 2.37 38.27 -5.84
C ALA A 328 2.04 37.05 -6.72
N SER A 329 3.05 36.24 -7.00
CA SER A 329 2.91 34.94 -7.66
C SER A 329 3.56 33.87 -6.80
N GLY A 330 2.99 32.67 -6.79
CA GLY A 330 3.48 31.55 -5.99
C GLY A 330 2.39 30.92 -5.14
N SER A 331 2.76 30.39 -3.98
CA SER A 331 1.84 29.70 -3.08
C SER A 331 2.15 30.04 -1.62
N GLY A 332 1.15 30.22 -0.77
CA GLY A 332 1.35 30.67 0.60
C GLY A 332 0.06 30.74 1.42
N ILE A 333 0.19 30.94 2.73
CA ILE A 333 -0.96 31.10 3.63
C ILE A 333 -1.43 32.56 3.57
N LEU A 334 -2.71 32.76 3.26
CA LEU A 334 -3.41 34.05 3.29
C LEU A 334 -3.65 34.51 4.73
N PHE A 335 -4.25 33.63 5.53
CA PHE A 335 -4.47 33.83 6.95
C PHE A 335 -4.66 32.50 7.66
N SER A 336 -4.41 32.53 8.97
CA SER A 336 -4.69 31.44 9.89
C SER A 336 -5.78 31.89 10.84
N ALA A 337 -6.83 31.08 11.00
CA ALA A 337 -7.92 31.31 11.93
C ALA A 337 -7.87 30.27 13.06
N THR A 338 -7.89 30.74 14.30
CA THR A 338 -8.07 29.89 15.47
C THR A 338 -9.56 29.74 15.74
N PHE A 339 -10.05 28.51 15.64
CA PHE A 339 -11.43 28.15 15.95
C PHE A 339 -11.52 27.44 17.29
N LYS A 340 -12.68 27.49 17.93
CA LYS A 340 -13.05 26.68 19.10
C LYS A 340 -14.35 25.92 18.84
N GLY A 341 -14.40 24.66 19.25
CA GLY A 341 -15.65 23.88 19.22
C GLY A 341 -16.64 24.39 20.27
N LYS A 342 -17.83 24.83 19.86
CA LYS A 342 -18.89 25.34 20.75
C LYS A 342 -19.85 24.25 21.18
N GLU A 343 -20.43 23.57 20.21
CA GLU A 343 -21.44 22.53 20.39
C GLU A 343 -21.11 21.35 19.48
N GLN A 344 -21.58 20.16 19.87
CA GLN A 344 -21.35 18.95 19.08
C GLN A 344 -21.99 19.05 17.69
N GLY A 345 -21.34 18.44 16.71
CA GLY A 345 -21.84 18.42 15.33
C GLY A 345 -20.73 18.57 14.31
N THR A 346 -21.15 18.84 13.08
CA THR A 346 -20.26 18.98 11.93
C THR A 346 -20.39 20.39 11.35
N SER A 347 -19.26 21.04 11.07
CA SER A 347 -19.18 22.37 10.48
C SER A 347 -18.40 22.31 9.18
N SER A 348 -19.07 22.57 8.06
CA SER A 348 -18.37 22.73 6.78
C SER A 348 -17.70 24.10 6.73
N LEU A 349 -16.42 24.12 6.39
CA LEU A 349 -15.68 25.34 6.09
C LEU A 349 -15.68 25.56 4.58
N LYS A 350 -16.38 26.60 4.11
CA LYS A 350 -16.64 26.82 2.68
C LYS A 350 -16.22 28.19 2.21
N PHE A 351 -15.68 28.27 1.00
CA PHE A 351 -15.39 29.56 0.39
C PHE A 351 -16.66 30.14 -0.22
N GLY A 352 -17.16 31.24 0.34
CA GLY A 352 -18.37 31.93 -0.14
C GLY A 352 -18.29 32.34 -1.61
N ASN A 353 -19.44 32.48 -2.26
CA ASN A 353 -19.53 32.84 -3.69
C ASN A 353 -18.96 34.23 -4.01
N ASN A 354 -18.86 35.10 -3.01
CA ASN A 354 -18.28 36.44 -3.13
C ASN A 354 -16.75 36.45 -2.97
N THR A 355 -16.11 35.29 -2.88
CA THR A 355 -14.65 35.17 -2.85
C THR A 355 -14.08 35.48 -4.23
N ILE A 356 -13.20 36.47 -4.32
CA ILE A 356 -12.64 36.99 -5.57
C ILE A 356 -11.12 37.13 -5.41
N LEU A 357 -10.39 36.63 -6.38
CA LEU A 357 -8.96 36.91 -6.57
C LEU A 357 -8.85 37.82 -7.79
N ALA A 358 -8.11 38.92 -7.69
CA ALA A 358 -7.97 39.89 -8.77
C ALA A 358 -6.50 40.12 -9.13
N ASN A 359 -6.23 40.25 -10.43
CA ASN A 359 -4.91 40.57 -10.96
C ASN A 359 -4.63 42.08 -10.98
N THR A 360 -3.43 42.48 -11.41
CA THR A 360 -3.03 43.90 -11.48
C THR A 360 -3.88 44.73 -12.44
N MET A 361 -4.55 44.07 -13.39
CA MET A 361 -5.50 44.69 -14.31
C MET A 361 -6.95 44.71 -13.78
N SER A 362 -7.17 44.40 -12.50
CA SER A 362 -8.49 44.31 -11.87
C SER A 362 -9.41 43.24 -12.48
N GLN A 363 -8.86 42.24 -13.15
CA GLN A 363 -9.60 41.11 -13.70
C GLN A 363 -9.62 39.96 -12.70
N SER A 364 -10.71 39.21 -12.66
CA SER A 364 -10.80 38.02 -11.82
C SER A 364 -9.84 36.94 -12.28
N ILE A 365 -9.14 36.35 -11.33
CA ILE A 365 -8.29 35.18 -11.54
C ILE A 365 -9.15 33.94 -11.24
N PRO A 366 -9.35 33.02 -12.19
CA PRO A 366 -10.04 31.76 -11.91
C PRO A 366 -9.28 30.92 -10.89
N PHE A 367 -10.01 30.29 -9.96
CA PHE A 367 -9.44 29.40 -8.95
C PHE A 367 -10.43 28.29 -8.59
N ASN A 368 -9.88 27.18 -8.10
CA ASN A 368 -10.62 26.07 -7.54
C ASN A 368 -10.67 26.17 -6.01
N LYS A 369 -11.68 25.55 -5.40
CA LYS A 369 -11.96 25.59 -3.97
C LYS A 369 -11.82 24.19 -3.38
N ASP A 370 -10.88 24.02 -2.46
CA ASP A 370 -10.79 22.83 -1.63
C ASP A 370 -11.31 23.16 -0.24
N GLU A 371 -12.60 22.87 -0.06
CA GLU A 371 -13.35 23.10 1.18
C GLU A 371 -12.92 22.14 2.30
N GLY A 372 -13.35 22.44 3.52
CA GLY A 372 -12.97 21.69 4.71
C GLY A 372 -14.16 21.26 5.56
N LEU A 373 -13.93 20.33 6.47
CA LEU A 373 -14.97 19.76 7.33
C LEU A 373 -14.45 19.49 8.74
N ILE A 374 -15.05 20.15 9.72
CA ILE A 374 -14.65 20.06 11.13
C ILE A 374 -15.72 19.32 11.92
N TYR A 375 -15.29 18.37 12.72
CA TYR A 375 -16.15 17.56 13.58
C TYR A 375 -15.91 17.93 15.04
N VAL A 376 -16.95 18.34 15.75
CA VAL A 376 -16.92 18.63 17.19
C VAL A 376 -17.55 17.44 17.91
N ALA A 377 -16.72 16.66 18.57
CA ALA A 377 -17.12 15.48 19.33
C ALA A 377 -17.44 15.82 20.80
N GLU A 378 -18.51 15.23 21.32
CA GLU A 378 -18.87 15.30 22.75
C GLU A 378 -18.52 14.02 23.51
N SER A 379 -18.49 12.89 22.81
CA SER A 379 -18.14 11.59 23.39
C SER A 379 -17.52 10.70 22.32
N ILE A 380 -16.95 9.57 22.76
CA ILE A 380 -16.55 8.49 21.86
C ILE A 380 -17.24 7.20 22.26
N ARG A 381 -17.47 6.34 21.28
CA ARG A 381 -17.97 4.98 21.44
C ARG A 381 -16.84 4.00 21.17
N VAL A 382 -16.69 2.98 22.02
CA VAL A 382 -15.71 1.90 21.85
C VAL A 382 -16.43 0.59 21.55
N TYR A 383 -16.00 -0.12 20.50
CA TYR A 383 -16.62 -1.37 20.07
C TYR A 383 -15.58 -2.42 19.62
N PRO A 384 -15.91 -3.73 19.63
CA PRO A 384 -17.23 -4.32 19.90
C PRO A 384 -17.66 -4.16 21.35
N GLU A 385 -18.96 -3.93 21.57
CA GLU A 385 -19.51 -3.80 22.92
C GLU A 385 -19.78 -5.15 23.57
N ASN A 386 -19.48 -5.28 24.87
CA ASN A 386 -19.84 -6.42 25.72
C ASN A 386 -19.44 -7.79 25.13
N LYS A 387 -18.22 -7.85 24.56
CA LYS A 387 -17.73 -9.02 23.84
C LYS A 387 -17.35 -10.14 24.82
N THR A 388 -17.66 -11.40 24.49
CA THR A 388 -17.10 -12.58 25.18
C THR A 388 -16.03 -13.23 24.30
N ILE A 389 -14.84 -13.47 24.85
CA ILE A 389 -13.68 -14.09 24.18
C ILE A 389 -13.00 -15.11 25.11
N ARG A 390 -12.11 -15.95 24.57
CA ARG A 390 -11.30 -16.91 25.34
C ARG A 390 -9.93 -16.33 25.66
N ALA A 391 -9.32 -16.78 26.75
CA ALA A 391 -7.92 -16.50 27.00
C ALA A 391 -7.05 -17.04 25.85
N GLY A 392 -6.18 -16.20 25.30
CA GLY A 392 -5.40 -16.44 24.08
C GLY A 392 -5.97 -15.76 22.82
N ASP A 393 -7.24 -15.35 22.81
CA ASP A 393 -7.83 -14.64 21.69
C ASP A 393 -7.33 -13.18 21.62
N VAL A 394 -7.20 -12.66 20.40
CA VAL A 394 -6.93 -11.24 20.12
C VAL A 394 -8.21 -10.58 19.62
N GLN A 395 -8.59 -9.45 20.23
CA GLN A 395 -9.75 -8.66 19.85
C GLN A 395 -9.34 -7.23 19.51
N ASP A 396 -9.57 -6.81 18.28
CA ASP A 396 -9.41 -5.42 17.87
C ASP A 396 -10.58 -4.57 18.37
N TYR A 397 -10.26 -3.41 18.92
CA TYR A 397 -11.22 -2.40 19.30
C TYR A 397 -11.13 -1.20 18.35
N ILE A 398 -12.27 -0.58 18.12
CA ILE A 398 -12.41 0.62 17.30
C ILE A 398 -13.06 1.69 18.16
N ALA A 399 -12.64 2.94 17.96
CA ALA A 399 -13.22 4.10 18.60
C ALA A 399 -13.83 5.04 17.55
N GLU A 400 -15.07 5.42 17.79
CA GLU A 400 -15.83 6.37 16.96
C GLU A 400 -16.19 7.60 17.79
N ALA A 401 -15.76 8.78 17.33
CA ALA A 401 -16.17 10.05 17.90
C ALA A 401 -17.60 10.37 17.46
N ILE A 402 -18.44 10.77 18.41
CA ILE A 402 -19.85 11.12 18.19
C ILE A 402 -19.95 12.63 18.04
N CYS A 403 -20.35 13.07 16.84
CA CYS A 403 -20.42 14.48 16.43
C CYS A 403 -21.86 14.83 16.04
N GLY A 404 -22.77 14.84 17.02
CA GLY A 404 -24.20 14.97 16.77
C GLY A 404 -24.80 13.69 16.19
N GLN A 405 -25.29 13.74 14.95
CA GLN A 405 -25.85 12.56 14.26
C GLN A 405 -24.80 11.78 13.44
N GLU A 406 -23.60 12.36 13.26
CA GLU A 406 -22.51 11.73 12.53
C GLU A 406 -21.51 11.09 13.48
N THR A 407 -20.77 10.10 12.97
CA THR A 407 -19.66 9.46 13.69
C THR A 407 -18.42 9.47 12.82
N VAL A 408 -17.25 9.60 13.47
CA VAL A 408 -15.95 9.60 12.78
C VAL A 408 -15.03 8.58 13.44
N ASN A 409 -14.39 7.73 12.65
CA ASN A 409 -13.42 6.77 13.16
C ASN A 409 -12.17 7.50 13.65
N VAL A 410 -11.87 7.37 14.94
CA VAL A 410 -10.73 7.99 15.62
C VAL A 410 -9.77 6.96 16.22
N THR A 411 -9.88 5.70 15.79
CA THR A 411 -9.14 4.55 16.36
C THR A 411 -7.63 4.76 16.34
N GLY A 412 -7.09 5.25 15.23
CA GLY A 412 -5.65 5.48 15.08
C GLY A 412 -5.08 6.55 16.01
N SER A 413 -5.94 7.40 16.57
CA SER A 413 -5.58 8.49 17.50
C SER A 413 -6.09 8.22 18.93
N THR A 414 -6.74 7.08 19.17
CA THR A 414 -7.32 6.72 20.47
C THR A 414 -6.34 5.88 21.26
N THR A 415 -6.16 6.23 22.54
CA THR A 415 -5.40 5.39 23.47
C THR A 415 -6.36 4.38 24.11
N PHE A 416 -6.11 3.09 23.90
CA PHE A 416 -6.89 2.02 24.51
C PHE A 416 -6.20 1.48 25.76
N THR A 417 -6.98 1.27 26.81
CA THR A 417 -6.53 0.72 28.09
C THR A 417 -7.54 -0.28 28.62
N SER A 418 -7.11 -1.12 29.57
CA SER A 418 -7.99 -2.01 30.30
C SER A 418 -7.57 -2.10 31.76
N GLN A 419 -8.53 -2.33 32.67
CA GLN A 419 -8.24 -2.55 34.09
C GLN A 419 -7.73 -3.97 34.38
N GLY A 420 -6.86 -4.54 33.52
CA GLY A 420 -6.39 -5.92 33.61
C GLY A 420 -6.87 -6.80 32.46
N GLY A 421 -7.00 -8.11 32.72
CA GLY A 421 -7.52 -9.12 31.79
C GLY A 421 -6.61 -9.53 30.63
N GLY A 422 -5.65 -8.70 30.24
CA GLY A 422 -4.86 -8.96 29.04
C GLY A 422 -3.75 -7.95 28.80
N SER A 423 -3.33 -7.82 27.55
CA SER A 423 -2.31 -6.86 27.12
C SER A 423 -2.66 -6.26 25.76
N TRP A 424 -2.19 -5.04 25.51
CA TRP A 424 -2.49 -4.28 24.30
C TRP A 424 -1.32 -4.26 23.31
N THR A 425 -1.66 -4.24 22.02
CA THR A 425 -0.79 -3.76 20.94
C THR A 425 -1.65 -2.82 20.11
N THR A 426 -1.35 -1.52 20.12
CA THR A 426 -2.20 -0.47 19.55
C THR A 426 -3.65 -0.59 20.02
N ASN A 427 -4.57 -1.01 19.16
CA ASN A 427 -5.99 -1.18 19.40
C ASN A 427 -6.40 -2.66 19.52
N SER A 428 -5.44 -3.58 19.49
CA SER A 428 -5.63 -5.03 19.62
C SER A 428 -5.41 -5.48 21.06
N PHE A 429 -6.42 -6.11 21.66
CA PHE A 429 -6.39 -6.64 23.02
C PHE A 429 -6.20 -8.16 23.02
N LEU A 430 -5.07 -8.65 23.54
CA LEU A 430 -4.82 -10.06 23.78
C LEU A 430 -5.37 -10.46 25.16
N ALA A 431 -6.40 -11.29 25.20
CA ALA A 431 -7.01 -11.81 26.42
C ALA A 431 -6.11 -12.83 27.11
N LYS A 432 -5.97 -12.74 28.44
CA LYS A 432 -5.12 -13.63 29.24
C LYS A 432 -5.78 -14.15 30.50
N TYR A 433 -6.44 -13.29 31.28
CA TYR A 433 -6.96 -13.65 32.59
C TYR A 433 -8.48 -13.60 32.61
N ILE A 434 -9.10 -14.68 33.11
CA ILE A 434 -10.57 -14.80 33.15
C ILE A 434 -11.21 -13.70 33.99
N GLY A 435 -12.48 -13.38 33.67
CA GLY A 435 -13.26 -12.37 34.37
C GLY A 435 -13.91 -11.37 33.43
N THR A 436 -14.55 -10.35 34.01
CA THR A 436 -15.15 -9.24 33.27
C THR A 436 -14.27 -8.01 33.46
N TRP A 437 -13.80 -7.45 32.35
CA TRP A 437 -12.86 -6.32 32.34
C TRP A 437 -13.44 -5.14 31.56
N THR A 438 -13.16 -3.92 32.03
CA THR A 438 -13.52 -2.70 31.31
C THR A 438 -12.43 -2.34 30.32
N ILE A 439 -12.84 -2.12 29.08
CA ILE A 439 -12.02 -1.58 27.99
C ILE A 439 -12.36 -0.10 27.84
N THR A 440 -11.35 0.75 27.96
CA THR A 440 -11.51 2.21 27.90
C THR A 440 -10.70 2.76 26.74
N GLY A 441 -11.35 3.54 25.88
CA GLY A 441 -10.69 4.38 24.88
C GLY A 441 -10.68 5.83 25.36
N GLU A 442 -9.56 6.52 25.14
CA GLU A 442 -9.42 7.95 25.39
C GLU A 442 -8.92 8.67 24.13
N PHE A 443 -9.66 9.72 23.73
CA PHE A 443 -9.35 10.54 22.56
C PHE A 443 -9.64 12.01 22.88
N LEU A 444 -8.61 12.87 22.87
CA LEU A 444 -8.73 14.31 23.19
C LEU A 444 -9.43 14.59 24.54
N GLY A 445 -9.20 13.73 25.55
CA GLY A 445 -9.84 13.79 26.86
C GLY A 445 -11.29 13.27 26.89
N LEU A 446 -11.86 12.89 25.75
CA LEU A 446 -13.13 12.17 25.68
C LEU A 446 -12.89 10.69 26.00
N ILE A 447 -13.75 10.13 26.85
CA ILE A 447 -13.62 8.76 27.32
C ILE A 447 -14.84 7.95 26.87
N GLY A 448 -14.61 6.81 26.24
CA GLY A 448 -15.61 5.80 25.94
C GLY A 448 -15.20 4.47 26.54
N ALA A 449 -16.16 3.69 27.05
CA ALA A 449 -15.86 2.42 27.69
C ALA A 449 -16.85 1.32 27.29
N THR A 450 -16.37 0.09 27.28
CA THR A 450 -17.19 -1.11 27.13
C THR A 450 -16.65 -2.24 28.00
N SER A 451 -17.36 -3.37 28.08
CA SER A 451 -16.92 -4.55 28.82
C SER A 451 -16.45 -5.67 27.88
N VAL A 452 -15.53 -6.49 28.39
CA VAL A 452 -15.13 -7.77 27.79
C VAL A 452 -15.21 -8.87 28.85
N ILE A 453 -15.78 -10.00 28.48
CA ILE A 453 -15.85 -11.20 29.32
C ILE A 453 -14.82 -12.19 28.78
N ILE A 454 -13.84 -12.56 29.60
CA ILE A 454 -12.80 -13.51 29.26
C ILE A 454 -13.12 -14.86 29.91
N THR A 455 -13.27 -15.87 29.06
CA THR A 455 -13.47 -17.28 29.45
C THR A 455 -12.15 -18.03 29.41
N PRO A 456 -12.01 -19.17 30.13
CA PRO A 456 -10.79 -19.97 30.09
C PRO A 456 -10.41 -20.36 28.67
N GLY A 457 -9.10 -20.40 28.41
CA GLY A 457 -8.55 -20.85 27.14
C GLY A 457 -8.67 -22.36 26.97
N THR A 458 -7.94 -22.89 25.99
CA THR A 458 -7.82 -24.34 25.83
C THR A 458 -7.12 -24.94 27.05
N PRO A 459 -7.70 -25.96 27.71
CA PRO A 459 -7.04 -26.66 28.81
C PRO A 459 -5.69 -27.24 28.38
N THR A 460 -4.65 -27.06 29.21
CA THR A 460 -3.29 -27.51 28.85
C THR A 460 -2.63 -28.38 29.91
N THR A 461 -2.89 -28.13 31.19
CA THR A 461 -2.10 -28.71 32.29
C THR A 461 -3.02 -29.32 33.34
N LEU A 462 -2.66 -30.52 33.81
CA LEU A 462 -3.25 -31.19 34.96
C LEU A 462 -2.29 -31.12 36.14
N LEU A 463 -2.77 -30.62 37.28
CA LEU A 463 -1.98 -30.38 38.49
C LEU A 463 -2.52 -31.19 39.66
N TYR A 464 -1.62 -31.70 40.50
CA TYR A 464 -1.96 -32.25 41.80
C TYR A 464 -2.37 -31.14 42.78
N ILE A 465 -3.43 -31.36 43.56
CA ILE A 465 -3.87 -30.45 44.63
C ILE A 465 -3.75 -31.09 46.01
N SER A 466 -4.39 -32.24 46.25
CA SER A 466 -4.43 -32.87 47.57
C SER A 466 -4.89 -34.34 47.55
N GLY A 467 -4.80 -35.02 48.70
CA GLY A 467 -5.36 -36.36 48.91
C GLY A 467 -4.37 -37.52 48.77
N ASN A 468 -3.08 -37.27 48.57
CA ASN A 468 -2.10 -38.35 48.47
C ASN A 468 -1.68 -38.92 49.85
N ASN A 469 -1.18 -40.15 49.87
CA ASN A 469 -0.60 -40.85 51.02
C ASN A 469 -1.53 -40.98 52.24
N GLN A 470 -2.81 -41.20 51.98
CA GLN A 470 -3.78 -41.37 53.06
C GLN A 470 -3.81 -42.79 53.60
N THR A 471 -4.26 -42.91 54.84
CA THR A 471 -4.46 -44.21 55.51
C THR A 471 -5.83 -44.25 56.17
N ALA A 472 -6.53 -45.38 56.05
CA ALA A 472 -7.73 -45.69 56.85
C ALA A 472 -7.82 -47.20 57.04
N ASN A 473 -8.70 -47.68 57.91
CA ASN A 473 -8.86 -49.12 58.08
C ASN A 473 -9.49 -49.75 56.82
N CYS A 474 -9.27 -51.06 56.60
CA CYS A 474 -10.01 -51.81 55.58
C CYS A 474 -11.52 -51.51 55.67
N THR A 475 -12.23 -51.44 54.54
CA THR A 475 -13.67 -51.11 54.42
C THR A 475 -14.09 -49.67 54.77
N GLU A 476 -13.17 -48.80 55.23
CA GLU A 476 -13.46 -47.38 55.47
C GLU A 476 -13.19 -46.53 54.23
N THR A 477 -13.90 -45.40 54.13
CA THR A 477 -13.61 -44.36 53.14
C THR A 477 -12.48 -43.47 53.66
N LEU A 478 -11.54 -43.14 52.77
CA LEU A 478 -10.49 -42.16 53.08
C LEU A 478 -11.10 -40.81 53.46
N GLU A 479 -10.48 -40.12 54.43
CA GLU A 479 -10.99 -38.87 54.99
C GLU A 479 -10.98 -37.72 53.97
N TYR A 480 -9.93 -37.62 53.16
CA TYR A 480 -9.77 -36.57 52.16
C TYR A 480 -9.95 -37.14 50.74
N PRO A 481 -10.52 -36.38 49.80
CA PRO A 481 -10.60 -36.80 48.42
C PRO A 481 -9.24 -36.65 47.71
N PHE A 482 -9.03 -37.42 46.66
CA PHE A 482 -7.99 -37.13 45.66
C PHE A 482 -8.44 -35.93 44.83
N VAL A 483 -7.66 -34.84 44.81
CA VAL A 483 -8.02 -33.60 44.11
C VAL A 483 -6.95 -33.25 43.09
N VAL A 484 -7.41 -32.97 41.87
CA VAL A 484 -6.59 -32.41 40.78
C VAL A 484 -7.20 -31.11 40.27
N LYS A 485 -6.39 -30.27 39.62
CA LYS A 485 -6.81 -29.02 38.97
C LYS A 485 -6.40 -29.00 37.51
N VAL A 486 -7.24 -28.46 36.65
CA VAL A 486 -6.94 -28.22 35.24
C VAL A 486 -6.80 -26.73 34.98
N GLU A 487 -5.72 -26.35 34.30
CA GLU A 487 -5.42 -24.96 33.93
C GLU A 487 -5.12 -24.81 32.42
N ASP A 488 -5.38 -23.63 31.88
CA ASP A 488 -4.94 -23.22 30.54
C ASP A 488 -3.49 -22.70 30.55
N SER A 489 -2.99 -22.24 29.40
CA SER A 489 -1.61 -21.71 29.26
C SER A 489 -1.34 -20.42 30.03
N TYR A 490 -2.36 -19.77 30.59
CA TYR A 490 -2.27 -18.54 31.39
C TYR A 490 -2.60 -18.78 32.87
N ASN A 491 -2.62 -20.06 33.29
CA ASN A 491 -2.95 -20.51 34.64
C ASN A 491 -4.39 -20.20 35.06
N ASN A 492 -5.32 -20.04 34.11
CA ASN A 492 -6.73 -19.89 34.45
C ASN A 492 -7.36 -21.26 34.71
N PRO A 493 -8.23 -21.39 35.73
CA PRO A 493 -8.96 -22.63 35.99
C PRO A 493 -9.91 -22.96 34.84
N CYS A 494 -9.86 -24.20 34.37
CA CYS A 494 -10.72 -24.68 33.28
C CYS A 494 -11.87 -25.55 33.82
N PRO A 495 -13.14 -25.06 33.83
CA PRO A 495 -14.30 -25.86 34.19
C PRO A 495 -14.70 -26.83 33.08
N ASP A 496 -15.55 -27.80 33.43
CA ASP A 496 -16.19 -28.75 32.52
C ASP A 496 -15.24 -29.72 31.78
N VAL A 497 -13.98 -29.82 32.23
CA VAL A 497 -12.99 -30.77 31.70
C VAL A 497 -13.17 -32.13 32.36
N LEU A 498 -13.38 -33.17 31.55
CA LEU A 498 -13.51 -34.55 32.05
C LEU A 498 -12.17 -35.09 32.57
N ILE A 499 -12.18 -35.62 33.78
CA ILE A 499 -11.07 -36.33 34.42
C ILE A 499 -11.54 -37.74 34.78
N ASP A 500 -10.77 -38.74 34.37
CA ASP A 500 -10.99 -40.14 34.74
C ASP A 500 -10.13 -40.51 35.95
N PHE A 501 -10.76 -41.03 37.00
CA PHE A 501 -10.08 -41.63 38.15
C PHE A 501 -10.11 -43.14 38.02
N VAL A 502 -8.94 -43.77 38.04
CA VAL A 502 -8.79 -45.21 37.81
C VAL A 502 -7.90 -45.82 38.87
N ILE A 503 -8.39 -46.88 39.52
CA ILE A 503 -7.57 -47.70 40.42
C ILE A 503 -6.69 -48.59 39.52
N THR A 504 -5.38 -48.39 39.59
CA THR A 504 -4.38 -49.14 38.81
C THR A 504 -3.60 -50.14 39.65
N GLY A 505 -3.66 -50.02 40.97
CA GLY A 505 -3.09 -50.98 41.92
C GLY A 505 -3.96 -51.15 43.16
N ASN A 506 -4.04 -52.39 43.65
CA ASN A 506 -4.77 -52.75 44.87
C ASN A 506 -4.10 -53.95 45.57
N PRO A 507 -4.36 -54.17 46.87
CA PRO A 507 -3.87 -55.35 47.59
C PRO A 507 -4.45 -56.63 46.98
N ILE A 508 -3.61 -57.66 46.84
CA ILE A 508 -4.02 -58.97 46.31
C ILE A 508 -5.03 -59.62 47.29
N GLY A 509 -6.20 -59.97 46.78
CA GLY A 509 -7.27 -60.60 47.58
C GLY A 509 -8.24 -59.62 48.26
N ALA A 510 -7.95 -58.31 48.27
CA ALA A 510 -8.91 -57.31 48.72
C ALA A 510 -10.06 -57.19 47.71
N THR A 511 -11.30 -57.05 48.21
CA THR A 511 -12.50 -56.87 47.39
C THR A 511 -13.34 -55.71 47.92
N GLY A 512 -14.31 -55.20 47.14
CA GLY A 512 -15.25 -54.17 47.61
C GLY A 512 -14.68 -52.75 47.73
N TYR A 513 -13.46 -52.52 47.24
CA TYR A 513 -12.94 -51.15 47.08
C TYR A 513 -13.66 -50.44 45.94
N VAL A 514 -13.91 -49.14 46.10
CA VAL A 514 -14.66 -48.36 45.09
C VAL A 514 -14.29 -46.89 45.15
N LEU A 515 -14.22 -46.26 43.97
CA LEU A 515 -14.11 -44.81 43.85
C LEU A 515 -15.51 -44.19 43.93
N SER A 516 -15.66 -43.08 44.65
CA SER A 516 -16.95 -42.36 44.70
C SER A 516 -17.40 -41.89 43.31
N THR A 517 -16.45 -41.58 42.42
CA THR A 517 -16.70 -41.35 41.00
C THR A 517 -15.49 -41.80 40.17
N THR A 518 -15.74 -42.46 39.04
CA THR A 518 -14.69 -42.89 38.11
C THR A 518 -14.44 -41.88 37.00
N THR A 519 -15.40 -40.98 36.74
CA THR A 519 -15.26 -39.89 35.78
C THR A 519 -16.04 -38.69 36.29
N THR A 520 -15.40 -37.53 36.35
CA THR A 520 -16.06 -36.28 36.76
C THR A 520 -15.53 -35.09 35.98
N LYS A 521 -16.34 -34.04 35.89
CA LYS A 521 -15.93 -32.77 35.29
C LYS A 521 -15.30 -31.86 36.34
N THR A 522 -14.34 -31.06 35.92
CA THR A 522 -13.84 -29.96 36.76
C THR A 522 -14.93 -28.93 37.03
N ASN A 523 -14.98 -28.39 38.25
CA ASN A 523 -15.91 -27.34 38.65
C ASN A 523 -15.43 -25.94 38.18
N THR A 524 -16.11 -24.87 38.61
CA THR A 524 -15.76 -23.47 38.28
C THR A 524 -14.36 -23.03 38.71
N ASN A 525 -13.76 -23.71 39.71
CA ASN A 525 -12.38 -23.49 40.14
C ASN A 525 -11.37 -24.39 39.39
N GLY A 526 -11.82 -25.12 38.37
CA GLY A 526 -11.01 -26.02 37.58
C GLY A 526 -10.64 -27.31 38.31
N THR A 527 -11.27 -27.63 39.44
CA THR A 527 -10.91 -28.82 40.24
C THR A 527 -11.86 -29.99 40.05
N ALA A 528 -11.30 -31.20 40.04
CA ALA A 528 -12.02 -32.47 40.00
C ALA A 528 -11.55 -33.36 41.16
N SER A 529 -12.45 -34.17 41.72
CA SER A 529 -12.11 -35.01 42.86
C SER A 529 -12.87 -36.33 42.94
N SER A 530 -12.27 -37.31 43.62
CA SER A 530 -12.90 -38.57 44.00
C SER A 530 -12.38 -39.08 45.34
N TYR A 531 -13.24 -39.72 46.12
CA TYR A 531 -12.86 -40.50 47.30
C TYR A 531 -12.59 -41.95 46.92
N LEU A 532 -11.86 -42.67 47.78
CA LEU A 532 -11.73 -44.12 47.74
C LEU A 532 -12.29 -44.72 49.03
N THR A 533 -13.22 -45.67 48.87
CA THR A 533 -13.54 -46.63 49.92
C THR A 533 -12.62 -47.83 49.76
N LEU A 534 -11.86 -48.13 50.83
CA LEU A 534 -10.88 -49.22 50.84
C LEU A 534 -11.58 -50.58 50.86
N GLY A 535 -10.91 -51.59 50.31
CA GLY A 535 -11.45 -52.95 50.24
C GLY A 535 -11.38 -53.71 51.56
N THR A 536 -11.83 -54.96 51.51
CA THR A 536 -11.68 -55.95 52.59
C THR A 536 -10.21 -56.27 52.89
N GLU A 537 -9.97 -56.98 53.99
CA GLU A 537 -8.68 -57.63 54.25
C GLU A 537 -8.28 -58.55 53.05
N PRO A 538 -6.98 -58.74 52.78
CA PRO A 538 -5.81 -58.23 53.51
C PRO A 538 -5.53 -56.73 53.25
N PRO A 539 -4.85 -56.04 54.18
CA PRO A 539 -4.53 -54.63 54.04
C PRO A 539 -3.36 -54.43 53.07
N GLY A 540 -3.22 -53.22 52.50
CA GLY A 540 -2.10 -52.90 51.63
C GLY A 540 -2.25 -51.59 50.89
N SER A 541 -1.40 -51.39 49.87
CA SER A 541 -1.36 -50.18 49.06
C SER A 541 -2.37 -50.20 47.91
N TYR A 542 -3.00 -49.04 47.67
CA TYR A 542 -3.78 -48.71 46.50
C TYR A 542 -3.06 -47.65 45.67
N THR A 543 -3.12 -47.76 44.35
CA THR A 543 -2.61 -46.77 43.40
C THR A 543 -3.75 -46.31 42.51
N ILE A 544 -3.90 -44.99 42.39
CA ILE A 544 -5.00 -44.34 41.68
C ILE A 544 -4.41 -43.31 40.72
N GLU A 545 -4.83 -43.34 39.48
CA GLU A 545 -4.47 -42.36 38.47
C GLU A 545 -5.66 -41.41 38.22
N ALA A 546 -5.40 -40.10 38.26
CA ALA A 546 -6.28 -39.11 37.65
C ALA A 546 -5.74 -38.75 36.27
N ARG A 547 -6.49 -39.07 35.20
CA ARG A 547 -6.00 -38.99 33.83
C ARG A 547 -6.90 -38.23 32.87
N ASN A 548 -6.27 -37.55 31.92
CA ASN A 548 -6.84 -36.98 30.72
C ASN A 548 -5.74 -36.96 29.64
N ALA A 549 -5.97 -37.67 28.54
CA ALA A 549 -4.94 -37.90 27.52
C ALA A 549 -4.40 -36.63 26.83
N ASN A 550 -5.13 -35.51 26.91
CA ASN A 550 -4.79 -34.26 26.23
C ASN A 550 -4.12 -33.22 27.15
N LEU A 551 -3.92 -33.52 28.44
CA LEU A 551 -3.33 -32.60 29.40
C LEU A 551 -1.89 -32.98 29.73
N SER A 552 -1.00 -31.99 29.70
CA SER A 552 0.35 -32.12 30.23
C SER A 552 0.31 -32.37 31.74
N GLY A 553 1.20 -33.20 32.26
CA GLY A 553 1.20 -33.64 33.67
C GLY A 553 0.24 -34.80 33.98
N SER A 554 -0.51 -35.29 32.99
CA SER A 554 -1.35 -36.47 33.13
C SER A 554 -0.58 -37.78 32.86
N PRO A 555 -0.81 -38.87 33.62
CA PRO A 555 -1.68 -38.96 34.80
C PRO A 555 -1.02 -38.41 36.07
N ILE A 556 -1.85 -37.91 37.01
CA ILE A 556 -1.43 -37.66 38.39
C ILE A 556 -1.67 -38.93 39.20
N ILE A 557 -0.64 -39.41 39.89
CA ILE A 557 -0.67 -40.66 40.65
C ILE A 557 -0.86 -40.37 42.15
N PHE A 558 -1.83 -41.04 42.75
CA PHE A 558 -2.09 -41.06 44.18
C PHE A 558 -1.84 -42.45 44.76
N THR A 559 -1.35 -42.49 45.99
CA THR A 559 -1.16 -43.69 46.80
C THR A 559 -1.99 -43.58 48.07
N ALA A 560 -2.60 -44.69 48.48
CA ALA A 560 -3.31 -44.82 49.75
C ALA A 560 -3.04 -46.19 50.36
N TYR A 561 -3.21 -46.33 51.67
CA TYR A 561 -2.91 -47.58 52.38
C TYR A 561 -4.09 -47.96 53.26
N SER A 562 -4.57 -49.20 53.13
CA SER A 562 -5.47 -49.76 54.12
C SER A 562 -4.69 -50.31 55.31
N LEU A 563 -5.19 -50.02 56.51
CA LEU A 563 -4.70 -50.57 57.77
C LEU A 563 -5.54 -51.78 58.15
N ARG A 564 -4.85 -52.74 58.77
CA ARG A 564 -5.48 -53.94 59.32
C ARG A 564 -6.48 -53.57 60.41
N ARG A 565 -7.64 -54.22 60.40
CA ARG A 565 -8.62 -54.09 61.48
C ARG A 565 -8.34 -55.09 62.60
N PHE A 566 -8.63 -54.68 63.84
CA PHE A 566 -8.48 -55.50 65.05
C PHE A 566 -9.82 -55.61 65.81
N GLY A 567 -9.97 -56.67 66.59
CA GLY A 567 -11.12 -56.93 67.45
C GLY A 567 -10.73 -57.77 68.66
N ASN A 568 -11.71 -58.09 69.49
CA ASN A 568 -11.49 -58.84 70.73
C ASN A 568 -12.19 -60.20 70.66
N ILE A 569 -11.58 -61.23 71.22
CA ILE A 569 -12.24 -62.51 71.48
C ILE A 569 -12.38 -62.64 72.98
N SER A 570 -13.62 -62.72 73.49
CA SER A 570 -13.85 -63.02 74.89
C SER A 570 -14.95 -64.05 75.07
N GLY A 571 -14.96 -64.69 76.23
CA GLY A 571 -15.96 -65.68 76.56
C GLY A 571 -15.75 -66.30 77.92
N THR A 572 -16.68 -67.17 78.31
CA THR A 572 -16.58 -67.99 79.50
C THR A 572 -16.34 -69.44 79.10
N CYS A 573 -15.48 -70.14 79.85
CA CYS A 573 -15.20 -71.56 79.65
C CYS A 573 -15.48 -72.31 80.95
N LEU A 574 -16.46 -73.22 80.94
CA LEU A 574 -16.84 -74.01 82.11
C LEU A 574 -16.31 -75.44 81.96
N ILE A 575 -16.03 -76.11 83.08
CA ILE A 575 -15.74 -77.54 83.09
C ILE A 575 -17.03 -78.30 83.35
N ASP A 576 -17.40 -79.18 82.41
CA ASP A 576 -18.50 -80.13 82.60
C ASP A 576 -18.03 -81.30 83.47
N ARG A 577 -18.74 -81.54 84.59
CA ARG A 577 -18.49 -82.68 85.49
C ARG A 577 -19.63 -83.71 85.48
N GLY A 578 -20.45 -83.71 84.44
CA GLY A 578 -21.46 -84.74 84.16
C GLY A 578 -22.88 -84.39 84.59
N THR A 579 -23.09 -83.73 85.74
CA THR A 579 -24.43 -83.28 86.19
C THR A 579 -24.63 -81.77 86.08
N GLU A 580 -23.56 -80.98 86.20
CA GLU A 580 -23.58 -79.51 86.09
C GLU A 580 -22.23 -78.99 85.55
N SER A 581 -22.27 -77.88 84.81
CA SER A 581 -21.08 -77.14 84.39
C SER A 581 -20.63 -76.18 85.49
N GLN A 582 -19.36 -76.23 85.89
CA GLN A 582 -18.83 -75.40 86.97
C GLN A 582 -17.84 -74.34 86.48
N LYS A 583 -17.85 -73.20 87.18
CA LYS A 583 -16.85 -72.15 87.01
C LYS A 583 -15.46 -72.68 87.41
N GLN A 584 -14.46 -72.45 86.57
CA GLN A 584 -13.07 -72.80 86.81
C GLN A 584 -12.12 -71.69 86.36
N SER A 585 -11.27 -71.26 87.30
CA SER A 585 -10.12 -70.39 87.03
C SER A 585 -8.93 -71.22 86.54
N GLY A 586 -8.07 -70.61 85.71
CA GLY A 586 -6.82 -71.22 85.26
C GLY A 586 -6.97 -72.18 84.06
N ILE A 587 -8.10 -72.19 83.35
CA ILE A 587 -8.19 -72.88 82.05
C ILE A 587 -7.32 -72.12 81.06
N LEU A 588 -6.32 -72.78 80.48
CA LEU A 588 -5.46 -72.20 79.45
C LEU A 588 -6.23 -72.20 78.13
N VAL A 589 -6.50 -71.00 77.62
CA VAL A 589 -7.08 -70.74 76.31
C VAL A 589 -5.96 -70.31 75.38
N ARG A 590 -5.79 -71.01 74.26
CA ARG A 590 -4.82 -70.69 73.21
C ARG A 590 -5.54 -70.32 71.93
N LEU A 591 -5.14 -69.20 71.33
CA LEU A 591 -5.51 -68.83 69.97
C LEU A 591 -4.50 -69.50 69.01
N ILE A 592 -4.95 -70.49 68.23
CA ILE A 592 -4.03 -71.39 67.51
C ILE A 592 -3.21 -70.64 66.45
N GLU A 593 -3.84 -69.76 65.68
CA GLU A 593 -3.25 -69.10 64.52
C GLU A 593 -2.23 -68.03 64.90
N THR A 594 -2.38 -67.39 66.07
CA THR A 594 -1.40 -66.40 66.58
C THR A 594 -0.42 -67.01 67.57
N GLY A 595 -0.77 -68.14 68.18
CA GLY A 595 -0.04 -68.77 69.28
C GLY A 595 -0.25 -68.11 70.64
N GLU A 596 -1.02 -67.02 70.73
CA GLU A 596 -1.28 -66.32 71.99
C GLU A 596 -2.05 -67.19 72.98
N THR A 597 -1.78 -67.00 74.27
CA THR A 597 -2.44 -67.73 75.35
C THR A 597 -2.95 -66.81 76.45
N LYS A 598 -4.09 -67.14 77.03
CA LYS A 598 -4.68 -66.51 78.23
C LYS A 598 -5.18 -67.60 79.18
N THR A 599 -5.32 -67.27 80.46
CA THR A 599 -5.96 -68.15 81.45
C THR A 599 -7.29 -67.56 81.90
N THR A 600 -8.31 -68.38 82.12
CA THR A 600 -9.58 -67.91 82.69
C THR A 600 -9.40 -67.34 84.10
N ASN A 601 -10.15 -66.30 84.44
CA ASN A 601 -10.17 -65.71 85.78
C ASN A 601 -11.08 -66.52 86.76
N GLN A 602 -11.28 -66.02 87.99
CA GLN A 602 -12.14 -66.66 89.00
C GLN A 602 -13.60 -66.85 88.53
N ASP A 603 -14.08 -66.02 87.59
CA ASP A 603 -15.40 -66.13 86.98
C ASP A 603 -15.42 -66.99 85.71
N SER A 604 -14.32 -67.67 85.39
CA SER A 604 -14.13 -68.47 84.17
C SER A 604 -14.09 -67.69 82.87
N TYR A 605 -13.87 -66.38 82.96
CA TYR A 605 -13.83 -65.48 81.83
C TYR A 605 -12.41 -65.33 81.28
N PHE A 606 -12.28 -65.27 79.96
CA PHE A 606 -11.04 -64.93 79.25
C PHE A 606 -11.30 -63.83 78.23
N ILE A 607 -10.25 -63.06 77.91
CA ILE A 607 -10.27 -62.05 76.87
C ILE A 607 -8.92 -61.97 76.16
N PHE A 608 -8.96 -62.01 74.84
CA PHE A 608 -7.92 -61.56 73.91
C PHE A 608 -8.35 -60.21 73.36
N THR A 609 -7.45 -59.23 73.43
CA THR A 609 -7.65 -57.91 72.84
C THR A 609 -6.75 -57.73 71.64
N ASP A 610 -7.11 -56.83 70.73
CA ASP A 610 -6.26 -56.41 69.59
C ASP A 610 -5.86 -57.57 68.66
N ILE A 611 -6.79 -58.50 68.43
CA ILE A 611 -6.61 -59.62 67.50
C ILE A 611 -7.05 -59.18 66.09
N PRO A 612 -6.26 -59.40 65.03
CA PRO A 612 -6.66 -59.07 63.67
C PRO A 612 -8.03 -59.65 63.29
N VAL A 613 -8.78 -58.95 62.46
CA VAL A 613 -10.00 -59.49 61.85
C VAL A 613 -9.65 -60.74 61.03
N GLY A 614 -10.38 -61.83 61.24
CA GLY A 614 -10.07 -63.14 60.66
C GLY A 614 -10.84 -64.27 61.34
N THR A 615 -10.63 -65.48 60.84
CA THR A 615 -11.19 -66.71 61.40
C THR A 615 -10.13 -67.38 62.27
N TYR A 616 -10.50 -67.74 63.50
CA TYR A 616 -9.58 -68.31 64.47
C TYR A 616 -10.10 -69.61 65.09
N THR A 617 -9.17 -70.38 65.64
CA THR A 617 -9.44 -71.58 66.42
C THR A 617 -8.96 -71.37 67.85
N LEU A 618 -9.87 -71.54 68.81
CA LEU A 618 -9.56 -71.55 70.24
C LEU A 618 -9.33 -72.98 70.70
N ALA A 619 -8.24 -73.23 71.41
CA ALA A 619 -7.99 -74.48 72.11
C ALA A 619 -7.98 -74.26 73.63
N PHE A 620 -8.68 -75.12 74.36
CA PHE A 620 -8.88 -75.06 75.80
C PHE A 620 -8.20 -76.25 76.46
N THR A 621 -7.37 -76.01 77.47
CA THR A 621 -6.66 -77.05 78.21
C THR A 621 -6.67 -76.76 79.71
N TYR A 622 -6.92 -77.80 80.52
CA TYR A 622 -6.89 -77.73 81.97
C TYR A 622 -6.47 -79.08 82.56
N LEU A 623 -5.64 -79.09 83.59
CA LEU A 623 -5.12 -80.33 84.19
C LEU A 623 -6.28 -81.13 84.81
N GLY A 624 -6.48 -82.36 84.32
CA GLY A 624 -7.57 -83.24 84.77
C GLY A 624 -8.89 -83.09 83.99
N ALA A 625 -8.91 -82.31 82.91
CA ALA A 625 -10.02 -82.25 81.96
C ALA A 625 -9.56 -82.61 80.54
N THR A 626 -10.47 -83.15 79.72
CA THR A 626 -10.19 -83.43 78.30
C THR A 626 -10.04 -82.12 77.53
N PRO A 627 -9.00 -81.94 76.68
CA PRO A 627 -8.86 -80.76 75.84
C PRO A 627 -10.06 -80.55 74.89
N ALA A 628 -10.41 -79.29 74.63
CA ALA A 628 -11.49 -78.93 73.71
C ALA A 628 -11.04 -77.87 72.71
N THR A 629 -11.69 -77.80 71.55
CA THR A 629 -11.43 -76.78 70.53
C THR A 629 -12.72 -76.16 70.03
N LYS A 630 -12.68 -74.86 69.73
CA LYS A 630 -13.74 -74.14 69.01
C LYS A 630 -13.15 -73.54 67.75
N THR A 631 -13.48 -74.10 66.60
CA THR A 631 -13.07 -73.59 65.28
C THR A 631 -14.01 -72.48 64.83
N ASP A 632 -13.63 -71.80 63.74
CA ASP A 632 -14.48 -70.83 63.04
C ASP A 632 -14.92 -69.64 63.91
N VAL A 633 -14.09 -69.26 64.88
CA VAL A 633 -14.28 -68.05 65.69
C VAL A 633 -13.96 -66.85 64.82
N LEU A 634 -14.99 -66.33 64.18
CA LEU A 634 -14.88 -65.21 63.26
C LEU A 634 -14.88 -63.87 64.00
N ILE A 635 -13.82 -63.10 63.82
CA ILE A 635 -13.76 -61.68 64.21
C ILE A 635 -14.10 -60.87 62.97
N THR A 636 -15.29 -60.25 62.93
CA THR A 636 -15.73 -59.43 61.76
C THR A 636 -15.70 -57.92 62.00
N LYS A 637 -15.86 -57.47 63.26
CA LYS A 637 -15.78 -56.07 63.70
C LYS A 637 -16.01 -56.02 65.22
N THR A 638 -15.34 -55.10 65.92
CA THR A 638 -15.81 -54.60 67.21
C THR A 638 -17.13 -53.83 66.99
N GLN A 639 -18.26 -54.44 67.32
CA GLN A 639 -19.23 -53.69 68.12
C GLN A 639 -18.81 -53.89 69.58
N PHE A 640 -18.68 -52.80 70.31
CA PHE A 640 -18.43 -52.81 71.75
C PHE A 640 -19.42 -53.70 72.49
#